data_AF-A0AAU7MTF1-F1
#
_entry.id   AF-A0AAU7MTF1-F1
#
_cell.length_a   1.000
_cell.length_b   1.000
_cell.length_c   1.000
_cell.angle_alpha   90.00
_cell.angle_beta   90.00
_cell.angle_gamma   90.00
#
_symmetry.space_group_name_H-M   'P 1'
#
loop_
_entity.id
_entity.type
_entity.pdbx_description
1 polymer ?
#
loop_
_entity_poly.entity_id
_entity_poly.type
_entity_poly.pdbx_seq_one_letter_code
_entity_poly.pdbx_strand_id
1 'polypeptide(L)' 'MKNLVRGMDLPYTFAHRIQASDDFNALLLQHYILFSDGATLVDYAIREKAHLCSGTYGVEDFHGKVSAYIAFLDRLIQG' A
#
# COMPACT_ATOMS: atom_id res chain seq x y z
N MET A 1 -9.24 -0.01 24.12
CA MET A 1 -8.45 1.14 23.63
C MET A 1 -8.37 1.06 22.12
N LYS A 2 -9.28 1.73 21.39
CA LYS A 2 -9.17 1.90 19.93
C LYS A 2 -8.45 3.21 19.70
N ASN A 3 -7.12 3.20 19.76
CA ASN A 3 -6.34 4.36 19.35
C ASN A 3 -6.52 4.51 17.84
N LEU A 4 -7.17 5.62 17.46
CA LEU A 4 -7.24 6.14 16.10
C LEU A 4 -5.81 6.35 15.57
N VAL A 5 -5.19 5.31 15.02
CA VAL A 5 -4.26 5.51 13.92
C VAL A 5 -5.16 5.80 12.73
N ARG A 6 -5.36 7.09 12.39
CA ARG A 6 -6.01 7.48 11.13
C ARG A 6 -5.29 6.72 10.02
N GLY A 7 -5.97 5.72 9.48
CA GLY A 7 -5.40 4.53 8.84
C GLY A 7 -4.75 4.72 7.49
N MET A 8 -3.79 5.62 7.39
CA MET A 8 -2.73 5.52 6.41
C MET A 8 -1.42 5.72 7.15
N ASP A 9 -0.62 4.65 7.20
CA ASP A 9 0.79 4.77 7.52
C ASP A 9 1.36 5.96 6.76
N LEU A 10 2.13 6.80 7.47
CA LEU A 10 2.91 7.87 6.84
C LEU A 10 3.55 7.29 5.57
N PRO A 11 3.49 7.97 4.41
CA PRO A 11 3.94 7.41 3.13
C PRO A 11 5.31 6.71 3.24
N TYR A 12 6.19 7.27 4.07
CA TYR A 12 7.50 6.71 4.39
C TYR A 12 7.46 5.33 5.08
N THR A 13 6.64 5.14 6.12
CA THR A 13 6.43 3.83 6.78
C THR A 13 5.90 2.80 5.78
N PHE A 14 5.06 3.25 4.86
CA PHE A 14 4.46 2.39 3.86
C PHE A 14 5.47 1.93 2.81
N ALA A 15 6.30 2.85 2.30
CA ALA A 15 7.42 2.52 1.42
C ALA A 15 8.41 1.55 2.08
N HIS A 16 8.68 1.70 3.38
CA HIS A 16 9.52 0.75 4.13
C HIS A 16 8.93 -0.66 4.19
N ARG A 17 7.62 -0.79 4.40
CA ARG A 17 6.95 -2.11 4.40
C ARG A 17 6.98 -2.76 3.03
N ILE A 18 6.79 -1.97 1.97
CA ILE A 18 6.92 -2.43 0.60
C ILE A 18 8.35 -2.90 0.33
N GLN A 19 9.35 -2.13 0.76
CA GLN A 19 10.77 -2.49 0.61
C GLN A 19 11.10 -3.83 1.29
N ALA A 20 10.63 -4.00 2.53
CA ALA A 20 10.86 -5.19 3.35
C ALA A 20 9.99 -6.40 2.96
N SER A 21 9.00 -6.23 2.09
CA SER A 21 8.09 -7.31 1.70
C SER A 21 8.68 -8.20 0.61
N ASP A 22 8.71 -9.51 0.84
CA ASP A 22 9.05 -10.51 -0.17
C ASP A 22 7.83 -11.00 -0.96
N ASP A 23 6.62 -10.67 -0.50
CA ASP A 23 5.35 -11.06 -1.13
C ASP A 23 4.32 -9.93 -1.07
N PHE A 24 4.01 -9.37 -2.24
CA PHE A 24 3.05 -8.30 -2.39
C PHE A 24 1.60 -8.73 -2.14
N ASN A 25 1.23 -10.00 -2.36
CA ASN A 25 -0.11 -10.48 -2.03
C ASN A 25 -0.30 -10.53 -0.52
N ALA A 26 0.68 -11.06 0.21
CA ALA A 26 0.65 -11.11 1.67
C ALA A 26 0.59 -9.69 2.27
N LEU A 27 1.40 -8.77 1.73
CA LEU A 27 1.40 -7.37 2.15
C LEU A 27 0.03 -6.69 1.93
N LEU A 28 -0.53 -6.81 0.72
CA LEU A 28 -1.83 -6.23 0.39
C LEU A 28 -2.93 -6.81 1.28
N LEU A 29 -2.96 -8.14 1.46
CA LEU A 29 -3.97 -8.80 2.29
C LEU A 29 -3.88 -8.36 3.75
N GLN A 30 -2.67 -8.26 4.30
CA GLN A 30 -2.46 -7.77 5.66
C GLN A 30 -3.00 -6.35 5.83
N HIS A 31 -2.66 -5.45 4.91
CA HIS A 31 -3.13 -4.07 4.98
C HIS A 31 -4.64 -3.97 4.75
N TYR A 32 -5.20 -4.74 3.83
CA TYR A 32 -6.63 -4.84 3.58
C TYR A 32 -7.40 -5.26 4.85
N ILE A 33 -6.94 -6.29 5.57
CA ILE A 33 -7.58 -6.74 6.81
C ILE A 33 -7.61 -5.63 7.87
N LEU A 34 -6.55 -4.82 7.93
CA LEU A 34 -6.40 -3.77 8.93
C LEU A 34 -7.13 -2.47 8.57
N PHE A 35 -7.21 -2.14 7.29
CA PHE A 35 -7.55 -0.78 6.83
C PHE A 35 -8.61 -0.73 5.72
N SER A 36 -9.20 -1.86 5.31
CA SER A 36 -10.24 -1.88 4.26
C SER A 36 -11.47 -1.07 4.64
N ASP A 37 -11.82 -1.02 5.93
CA ASP A 37 -13.03 -0.36 6.42
C ASP A 37 -14.29 -0.83 5.66
N GLY A 38 -14.37 -2.14 5.38
CA GLY A 38 -15.49 -2.76 4.68
C GLY A 38 -15.50 -2.58 3.15
N ALA A 39 -14.50 -1.90 2.57
CA ALA A 39 -14.35 -1.81 1.12
C ALA A 39 -14.01 -3.17 0.49
N THR A 40 -14.29 -3.33 -0.80
CA THR A 40 -13.79 -4.51 -1.55
C THR A 40 -12.27 -4.47 -1.68
N LEU A 41 -11.64 -5.61 -1.97
CA LEU A 41 -10.20 -5.67 -2.18
C LEU A 41 -9.74 -4.76 -3.32
N VAL A 42 -10.54 -4.64 -4.38
CA VAL A 42 -10.26 -3.76 -5.53
C VAL A 42 -10.37 -2.30 -5.13
N ASP A 43 -11.44 -1.89 -4.44
CA ASP A 43 -11.59 -0.51 -3.96
C ASP A 43 -10.48 -0.12 -2.98
N TYR A 44 -10.05 -1.07 -2.15
CA TYR A 44 -8.91 -0.89 -1.27
C TYR A 44 -7.61 -0.69 -2.06
N ALA A 45 -7.33 -1.56 -3.04
CA ALA A 45 -6.15 -1.44 -3.89
C ALA A 45 -6.10 -0.10 -4.65
N ILE A 46 -7.24 0.41 -5.12
CA ILE A 46 -7.34 1.74 -5.75
C ILE A 46 -6.92 2.85 -4.76
N ARG A 47 -7.48 2.84 -3.54
CA ARG A 47 -7.13 3.83 -2.50
C ARG A 47 -5.66 3.74 -2.10
N GLU A 48 -5.16 2.53 -1.94
CA GLU A 48 -3.77 2.27 -1.58
C GLU A 48 -2.80 2.77 -2.66
N LYS A 49 -3.11 2.48 -3.93
CA LYS A 49 -2.36 3.03 -5.07
C LYS A 49 -2.39 4.56 -5.07
N ALA A 50 -3.55 5.18 -4.85
CA ALA A 50 -3.67 6.64 -4.82
C ALA A 50 -2.82 7.27 -3.71
N HIS A 51 -2.81 6.66 -2.51
CA HIS A 51 -1.92 7.06 -1.41
C HIS A 51 -0.45 7.00 -1.84
N LEU A 52 -0.07 5.89 -2.50
CA LEU A 52 1.29 5.69 -2.96
C LEU A 52 1.72 6.70 -4.04
N CYS A 53 0.85 7.04 -4.97
CA CYS A 53 1.14 8.06 -5.99
C CYS A 53 1.21 9.48 -5.42
N SER A 54 0.58 9.73 -4.26
CA SER A 54 0.62 11.04 -3.59
C SER A 54 1.82 11.22 -2.66
N GLY A 55 2.55 10.15 -2.34
CA GLY A 55 3.68 10.19 -1.43
C GLY A 55 4.96 10.70 -2.08
N THR A 56 5.67 11.60 -1.40
CA THR A 56 7.06 11.95 -1.75
C THR A 56 8.01 11.05 -0.93
N TYR A 57 8.65 10.10 -1.60
CA TYR A 57 9.63 9.19 -0.98
C TYR A 57 11.01 9.78 -1.18
N GLY A 58 11.56 10.46 -0.16
CA GLY A 58 12.78 11.26 -0.27
C GLY A 58 14.09 10.50 -0.53
N VAL A 59 14.05 9.26 -1.03
CA VAL A 59 15.23 8.39 -1.22
C VAL A 59 15.03 7.47 -2.43
N GLU A 60 15.98 7.49 -3.37
CA GLU A 60 15.95 6.73 -4.64
C GLU A 60 15.68 5.23 -4.45
N ASP A 61 16.19 4.63 -3.36
CA ASP A 61 16.08 3.20 -3.08
C ASP A 61 14.63 2.70 -2.90
N PHE A 62 13.68 3.57 -2.53
CA PHE A 62 12.27 3.18 -2.42
C PHE A 62 11.57 3.11 -3.78
N HIS A 63 12.05 3.84 -4.78
CA HIS A 63 11.33 3.98 -6.04
C HIS A 63 11.17 2.64 -6.76
N GLY A 64 12.19 1.78 -6.73
CA GLY A 64 12.14 0.47 -7.40
C GLY A 64 11.02 -0.43 -6.89
N LYS A 65 10.99 -0.74 -5.59
CA LYS A 65 9.94 -1.61 -5.03
C LYS A 65 8.58 -0.94 -4.94
N VAL A 66 8.50 0.37 -4.69
CA VAL A 66 7.22 1.09 -4.70
C VAL A 66 6.61 1.07 -6.11
N SER A 67 7.39 1.31 -7.16
CA SER A 67 6.91 1.19 -8.54
C SER A 67 6.49 -0.24 -8.88
N ALA A 68 7.24 -1.25 -8.45
CA ALA A 68 6.87 -2.65 -8.65
C ALA A 68 5.55 -3.00 -7.93
N TYR A 69 5.34 -2.47 -6.73
CA TYR A 69 4.11 -2.66 -5.97
C TYR A 69 2.91 -1.96 -6.64
N ILE A 70 3.09 -0.72 -7.12
CA ILE A 70 2.05 -0.02 -7.90
C ILE A 70 1.65 -0.82 -9.15
N ALA A 71 2.62 -1.37 -9.89
CA ALA A 71 2.35 -2.21 -11.05
C ALA A 71 1.66 -3.55 -10.69
N PHE A 72 1.89 -4.06 -9.48
CA PHE A 72 1.12 -5.18 -8.94
C PHE A 72 -0.35 -4.79 -8.68
N LEU A 73 -0.59 -3.64 -8.04
CA LEU A 73 -1.94 -3.14 -7.80
C LEU A 73 -2.69 -2.88 -9.12
N ASP A 74 -2.02 -2.34 -10.13
CA ASP A 74 -2.63 -2.10 -11.45
C ASP A 74 -3.15 -3.37 -12.11
N ARG A 75 -2.38 -4.46 -12.07
CA ARG A 75 -2.81 -5.77 -12.58
C ARG A 75 -4.02 -6.29 -11.83
N LEU A 76 -4.06 -6.14 -10.51
CA LEU A 76 -5.18 -6.57 -9.69
C LEU A 76 -6.46 -5.75 -9.96
N ILE A 77 -6.32 -4.45 -10.23
CA ILE A 77 -7.46 -3.56 -10.53
C ILE A 77 -8.05 -3.85 -11.92
N GLN A 78 -7.22 -4.24 -12.89
CA GLN A 78 -7.65 -4.47 -14.27
C GLN A 78 -8.35 -5.82 -14.50
N GLY A 79 -8.11 -6.81 -13.64
CA GLY A 79 -8.70 -8.15 -13.73
C GLY A 79 -7.93 -9.10 -14.63
#